data_AF-A0A2E1AMZ3-F1
#
_entry.id   AF-A0A2E1AMZ3-F1
#
_cell.length_a   1.000
_cell.length_b   1.000
_cell.length_c   1.000
_cell.angle_alpha   90.00
_cell.angle_beta   90.00
_cell.angle_gamma   90.00
#
_symmetry.space_group_name_H-M   'P 1'
#
loop_
_entity.id
_entity.type
_entity.pdbx_description
1 polymer ?
#
loop_
_entity_poly.entity_id
_entity_poly.type
_entity_poly.pdbx_seq_one_letter_code
_entity_poly.pdbx_strand_id
1 'polypeptide(L)'
;MWKFIYYENNDLAFWLSCVGAVLATLATIPQAWKVRKPDTTSDLHLLTFMTHLCSAVVWAIYGFLIKGWILFFECIIVAILNLYVCSCIIRDICKPKEDVRRVSI
;
A
#
# COMPACT_ATOMS: atom_id res chain seq x y z
N MET A 1 20.31 9.49 25.92
CA MET A 1 19.93 8.56 24.84
C MET A 1 18.63 8.99 24.11
N TRP A 2 18.40 10.31 23.96
CA TRP A 2 17.25 10.89 23.24
C TRP A 2 17.69 11.94 22.19
N LYS A 3 19.00 11.98 21.88
CA LYS A 3 19.62 12.95 20.96
C LYS A 3 19.44 12.60 19.46
N PHE A 4 18.84 11.45 19.13
CA PHE A 4 18.64 11.02 17.74
C PHE A 4 17.45 11.69 17.05
N ILE A 5 16.53 12.31 17.80
CA ILE A 5 15.28 12.90 17.28
C ILE A 5 15.31 14.43 17.46
N TYR A 6 16.46 15.05 17.23
CA TYR A 6 16.51 16.45 16.88
C TYR A 6 17.00 16.49 15.44
N TYR A 7 16.08 16.71 14.50
CA TYR A 7 16.47 17.01 13.14
C TYR A 7 17.30 18.29 13.19
N GLU A 8 18.51 18.23 12.62
CA GLU A 8 19.38 19.40 12.49
C GLU A 8 18.66 20.51 11.71
N ASN A 9 17.75 20.14 10.79
CA ASN A 9 16.88 21.04 10.04
C ASN A 9 15.41 20.56 10.09
N ASN A 10 14.61 21.11 11.01
CA ASN A 10 13.18 20.77 11.13
C ASN A 10 12.36 21.07 9.85
N ASP A 11 12.69 22.16 9.15
CA ASP A 11 11.99 22.57 7.92
C ASP A 11 12.23 21.57 6.78
N LEU A 12 13.48 21.13 6.60
CA LEU A 12 13.83 20.12 5.61
C LEU A 12 13.12 18.79 5.90
N ALA A 13 13.08 18.37 7.17
CA ALA A 13 12.41 17.15 7.61
C ALA A 13 10.90 17.21 7.30
N PHE A 14 10.26 18.36 7.54
CA PHE A 14 8.86 18.59 7.20
C PHE A 14 8.62 18.43 5.70
N TRP A 15 9.39 19.11 4.86
CA TRP A 15 9.23 19.05 3.40
C TRP A 15 9.49 17.66 2.83
N LEU A 16 10.54 16.97 3.30
CA LEU A 16 10.83 15.60 2.88
C LEU A 16 9.74 14.62 3.32
N SER A 17 9.16 14.80 4.50
CA SER A 17 8.02 14.00 4.96
C SER A 17 6.80 14.22 4.06
N CYS A 18 6.50 15.47 3.68
CA CYS A 18 5.41 15.79 2.76
C CYS A 18 5.63 15.17 1.37
N VAL A 19 6.81 15.33 0.80
CA VAL A 19 7.16 14.78 -0.52
C VAL A 19 7.12 13.25 -0.48
N GLY A 20 7.72 12.63 0.53
CA GLY A 20 7.67 11.20 0.74
C GLY A 20 6.23 10.68 0.83
N ALA A 21 5.38 11.38 1.60
CA ALA A 21 3.99 11.01 1.77
C ALA A 21 3.18 11.05 0.45
N VAL A 22 3.39 12.12 -0.34
CA VAL A 22 2.74 12.28 -1.65
C VAL A 22 3.21 11.18 -2.61
N LEU A 23 4.53 10.94 -2.69
CA LEU A 23 5.09 9.94 -3.61
C LEU A 23 4.63 8.53 -3.26
N ALA A 24 4.64 8.15 -1.99
CA ALA A 24 4.19 6.83 -1.55
C ALA A 24 2.71 6.61 -1.87
N THR A 25 1.86 7.60 -1.57
CA THR A 25 0.44 7.55 -1.89
C THR A 25 0.20 7.43 -3.40
N LEU A 26 0.87 8.28 -4.20
CA LEU A 26 0.78 8.27 -5.66
C LEU A 26 1.32 6.98 -6.28
N ALA A 27 2.27 6.28 -5.66
CA ALA A 27 2.74 4.99 -6.15
C ALA A 27 1.67 3.91 -5.99
N THR A 28 0.86 3.95 -4.93
CA THR A 28 -0.19 2.96 -4.67
C THR A 28 -1.51 3.21 -5.40
N ILE A 29 -1.88 4.46 -5.69
CA ILE A 29 -3.18 4.80 -6.32
C ILE A 29 -3.36 4.19 -7.72
N PRO A 30 -2.40 4.28 -8.68
CA PRO A 30 -2.55 3.72 -10.01
C PRO A 30 -2.73 2.20 -9.97
N GLN A 31 -2.06 1.54 -9.03
CA GLN A 31 -2.19 0.10 -8.84
C GLN A 31 -3.59 -0.27 -8.32
N ALA A 32 -4.10 0.46 -7.32
CA ALA A 32 -5.49 0.31 -6.86
C ALA A 32 -6.50 0.58 -7.99
N TRP A 33 -6.24 1.56 -8.84
CA TRP A 33 -7.08 1.85 -10.00
C TRP A 33 -7.10 0.71 -11.02
N LYS A 34 -5.93 0.13 -11.33
CA LYS A 34 -5.79 -0.99 -12.28
C LYS A 34 -6.64 -2.19 -11.86
N VAL A 35 -6.50 -2.63 -10.61
CA VAL A 35 -7.13 -3.87 -10.09
C VAL A 35 -8.64 -3.79 -9.89
N ARG A 36 -9.21 -2.58 -9.97
CA ARG A 36 -10.67 -2.38 -9.94
C ARG A 36 -11.36 -3.23 -11.00
N LYS A 37 -10.78 -3.31 -12.20
CA LYS A 37 -11.29 -4.15 -13.29
C LYS A 37 -11.02 -5.62 -12.96
N PRO A 38 -12.04 -6.49 -13.00
CA PRO A 38 -11.84 -7.92 -12.78
C PRO A 38 -10.88 -8.53 -13.80
N ASP A 39 -10.21 -9.60 -13.38
CA ASP A 39 -9.33 -10.43 -14.20
C ASP A 39 -8.08 -9.66 -14.69
N THR A 40 -7.69 -8.60 -13.96
CA THR A 40 -6.48 -7.79 -14.23
C THR A 40 -5.36 -8.04 -13.22
N THR A 41 -5.57 -8.97 -12.28
CA THR A 41 -4.61 -9.28 -11.21
C THR A 41 -3.76 -10.52 -11.46
N SER A 42 -3.78 -11.09 -12.69
CA SER A 42 -3.04 -12.31 -13.02
C SER A 42 -1.54 -12.21 -12.73
N ASP A 43 -0.98 -11.03 -12.91
CA ASP A 43 0.46 -10.77 -12.79
C ASP A 43 0.83 -10.26 -11.38
N LEU A 44 -0.12 -10.20 -10.46
CA LEU A 44 0.05 -9.63 -9.13
C LEU A 44 0.14 -10.73 -8.07
N HIS A 45 1.23 -10.70 -7.31
CA HIS A 45 1.44 -11.66 -6.24
C HIS A 45 0.78 -11.16 -4.94
N LEU A 46 -0.19 -11.91 -4.40
CA LEU A 46 -0.91 -11.54 -3.18
C LEU A 46 0.02 -11.28 -1.99
N LEU A 47 1.08 -12.08 -1.84
CA LEU A 47 2.04 -11.94 -0.74
C LEU A 47 2.70 -10.56 -0.73
N THR A 48 2.99 -9.99 -1.91
CA THR A 48 3.60 -8.65 -2.01
C THR A 48 2.71 -7.60 -1.35
N PHE A 49 1.43 -7.56 -1.70
CA PHE A 49 0.49 -6.59 -1.17
C PHE A 49 0.14 -6.86 0.31
N MET A 50 0.13 -8.12 0.73
CA MET A 50 0.00 -8.49 2.16
C MET A 50 1.19 -8.00 2.99
N THR A 51 2.43 -8.23 2.52
CA THR A 51 3.62 -7.72 3.22
C THR A 51 3.65 -6.19 3.27
N HIS A 52 3.22 -5.53 2.19
CA HIS A 52 3.13 -4.08 2.15
C HIS A 52 2.05 -3.55 3.11
N LEU A 53 0.88 -4.20 3.18
CA LEU A 53 -0.16 -3.89 4.14
C LEU A 53 0.36 -4.01 5.59
N CYS A 54 1.01 -5.11 5.94
CA CYS A 54 1.60 -5.31 7.27
C CYS A 54 2.67 -4.24 7.57
N SER A 55 3.55 -3.96 6.60
CA SER A 55 4.55 -2.90 6.72
C SER A 55 3.92 -1.55 7.01
N ALA A 56 2.91 -1.14 6.24
CA ALA A 56 2.20 0.13 6.41
C ALA A 56 1.53 0.24 7.80
N VAL A 57 0.93 -0.84 8.30
CA VAL A 57 0.36 -0.85 9.66
C VAL A 57 1.45 -0.67 10.72
N VAL A 58 2.57 -1.38 10.61
CA VAL A 58 3.69 -1.26 11.56
C VAL A 58 4.28 0.15 11.52
N TRP A 59 4.47 0.72 10.33
CA TRP A 59 4.98 2.08 10.17
C TRP A 59 4.01 3.15 10.65
N ALA A 60 2.69 2.95 10.51
CA ALA A 60 1.71 3.84 11.10
C ALA A 60 1.83 3.83 12.63
N ILE A 61 1.87 2.65 13.26
CA ILE A 61 2.06 2.53 14.72
C ILE A 61 3.35 3.23 15.14
N TYR A 62 4.46 3.00 14.42
CA TYR A 62 5.72 3.68 14.68
C TYR A 62 5.60 5.22 14.57
N GLY A 63 5.00 5.73 13.48
CA GLY A 63 4.75 7.15 13.26
C GLY A 63 3.96 7.79 14.39
N PHE A 64 2.94 7.10 14.90
CA PHE A 64 2.18 7.55 16.07
C PHE A 64 3.06 7.64 17.33
N LEU A 65 3.87 6.61 17.60
CA LEU A 65 4.76 6.56 18.77
C LEU A 65 5.80 7.70 18.77
N ILE A 66 6.32 8.08 17.59
CA ILE A 66 7.28 9.19 17.46
C ILE A 66 6.62 10.57 17.27
N LYS A 67 5.28 10.67 17.38
CA LYS A 67 4.49 11.89 17.08
C LYS A 67 4.72 12.43 15.65
N GLY A 68 5.12 11.56 14.73
CA GLY A 68 5.31 11.85 13.30
C GLY A 68 3.99 11.76 12.54
N TRP A 69 3.12 12.76 12.70
CA TRP A 69 1.75 12.71 12.18
C TRP A 69 1.68 12.53 10.66
N ILE A 70 2.61 13.12 9.88
CA ILE A 70 2.65 12.97 8.42
C ILE A 70 2.83 11.49 8.03
N LEU A 71 3.83 10.83 8.63
CA LEU A 71 4.10 9.40 8.41
C LEU A 71 2.93 8.54 8.87
N PHE A 72 2.33 8.86 10.03
CA PHE A 72 1.16 8.14 10.53
C PHE A 72 0.00 8.15 9.52
N PHE A 73 -0.41 9.33 9.07
CA PHE A 73 -1.55 9.46 8.16
C PHE A 73 -1.28 8.86 6.79
N GLU A 74 -0.07 9.04 6.23
CA GLU A 74 0.28 8.43 4.96
C GLU A 74 0.26 6.90 5.04
N CYS A 75 0.89 6.30 6.04
CA CYS A 75 0.90 4.85 6.21
C CYS A 75 -0.52 4.27 6.38
N ILE A 76 -1.45 4.99 7.01
CA ILE A 76 -2.86 4.59 7.07
C ILE A 76 -3.51 4.58 5.68
N ILE A 77 -3.27 5.62 4.87
CA ILE A 77 -3.80 5.69 3.49
C ILE A 77 -3.24 4.54 2.65
N VAL A 78 -1.92 4.31 2.72
CA VAL A 78 -1.24 3.22 2.02
C VAL A 78 -1.76 1.85 2.46
N ALA A 79 -2.03 1.66 3.76
CA ALA A 79 -2.63 0.44 4.28
C ALA A 79 -4.03 0.21 3.69
N ILE A 80 -4.89 1.23 3.65
CA ILE A 80 -6.23 1.11 3.07
C ILE A 80 -6.16 0.75 1.57
N LEU A 81 -5.26 1.38 0.81
CA LEU A 81 -5.08 1.09 -0.61
C LEU A 81 -4.57 -0.34 -0.84
N ASN A 82 -3.60 -0.80 -0.06
CA ASN A 82 -3.09 -2.17 -0.17
C ASN A 82 -4.14 -3.22 0.25
N LEU A 83 -4.94 -2.93 1.27
CA LEU A 83 -6.07 -3.78 1.67
C LEU A 83 -7.10 -3.91 0.53
N TYR A 84 -7.40 -2.80 -0.15
CA TYR A 84 -8.28 -2.80 -1.32
C TYR A 84 -7.69 -3.67 -2.45
N VAL A 85 -6.41 -3.50 -2.77
CA VAL A 85 -5.74 -4.31 -3.80
C VAL A 85 -5.77 -5.80 -3.46
N CYS A 86 -5.48 -6.16 -2.21
CA CYS A 86 -5.56 -7.55 -1.76
C CYS A 86 -6.96 -8.14 -1.92
N SER A 87 -7.99 -7.37 -1.58
CA SER A 87 -9.39 -7.79 -1.75
C SER A 87 -9.73 -8.04 -3.22
N CYS A 88 -9.21 -7.21 -4.14
CA CYS A 88 -9.38 -7.43 -5.59
C CYS A 88 -8.64 -8.68 -6.08
N ILE A 89 -7.42 -8.94 -5.60
CA ILE A 89 -6.67 -10.16 -5.94
C ILE A 89 -7.44 -11.41 -5.45
N ILE A 90 -7.93 -11.39 -4.20
CA ILE A 90 -8.72 -12.49 -3.63
C ILE A 90 -10.01 -12.70 -4.43
N ARG A 91 -10.71 -11.62 -4.81
CA ARG A 91 -11.90 -11.69 -5.68
C ARG A 91 -11.60 -12.44 -6.98
N ASP A 92 -10.51 -12.09 -7.65
CA ASP A 92 -10.16 -12.66 -8.95
C ASP A 92 -9.68 -14.12 -8.83
N ILE A 93 -9.01 -14.48 -7.73
CA ILE A 93 -8.64 -15.87 -7.44
C ILE A 93 -9.87 -16.74 -7.15
N CYS A 94 -10.85 -16.20 -6.43
CA CYS A 94 -12.06 -16.93 -6.03
C CYS A 94 -13.10 -17.05 -7.15
N LYS A 95 -12.94 -16.33 -8.27
CA LYS A 95 -13.83 -16.51 -9.42
C LYS A 95 -13.65 -17.92 -10.00
N PRO A 96 -14.74 -18.67 -10.24
CA PRO A 96 -14.65 -19.94 -10.93
C PRO A 96 -14.07 -19.69 -12.33
N LYS A 97 -12.98 -20.39 -12.67
CA LYS A 97 -12.42 -20.37 -14.03
C LYS A 97 -13.49 -20.93 -14.97
N GLU A 98 -14.03 -20.09 -15.84
CA GLU A 98 -14.94 -20.55 -16.89
C GLU A 98 -14.14 -21.51 -17.78
N ASP A 99 -14.55 -22.77 -17.73
CA ASP A 99 -13.81 -23.93 -18.20
C ASP A 99 -13.40 -23.75 -19.69
N VAL A 100 -12.10 -23.87 -19.98
CA VAL A 100 -11.51 -23.92 -21.34
C VAL A 100 -11.88 -25.28 -21.99
N ARG A 101 -13.14 -25.70 -21.85
CA ARG A 101 -13.71 -26.99 -22.27
C ARG A 101 -14.66 -26.83 -23.46
N ARG A 102 -14.49 -25.78 -24.27
CA ARG A 102 -15.25 -25.55 -25.52
C ARG A 102 -14.37 -25.34 -26.76
N VAL A 103 -13.08 -25.71 -26.73
CA VAL A 103 -12.21 -25.61 -27.93
C VAL A 103 -11.50 -26.94 -28.24
N SER A 104 -12.25 -28.04 -28.10
CA SER A 104 -11.85 -29.35 -28.61
C SER A 104 -13.06 -30.11 -29.14
N ILE A 105 -13.77 -29.51 -30.10
CA ILE A 105 -14.64 -30.22 -31.06
C ILE A 105 -14.46 -29.54 -32.41
#